data_AF-A0A0C2FKS0-F1
#
_entry.id   AF-A0A0C2FKS0-F1
#
_cell.length_a   1.000
_cell.length_b   1.000
_cell.length_c   1.000
_cell.angle_alpha   90.00
_cell.angle_beta   90.00
_cell.angle_gamma   90.00
#
_symmetry.space_group_name_H-M   'P 1'
#
loop_
_entity.id
_entity.type
_entity.pdbx_description
1 polymer ?
#
loop_
_entity_poly.entity_id
_entity_poly.type
_entity_poly.pdbx_seq_one_letter_code
_entity_poly.pdbx_strand_id
1 'polypeptide(L)'
;MADFEDTDDEPKTPTVTIAFEYIESEETFNFYIRRVSHAPFVPSIKMKNSRGVMHVAKNLSRKTWMGTKRSITWEEMLSQKVKSYRTLAVPRCMTTIFNEFFTCQIPKQVFHNTLMKIQFCDVGRDDYEVVIAECDYWIDTNPIERFREYELPLTISAP
;
A
#
# COMPACT_ATOMS: atom_id res chain seq x y z
N MET A 1 -0.36 44.06 -6.17
CA MET A 1 -0.46 42.68 -6.68
C MET A 1 0.92 42.09 -6.52
N ALA A 2 1.12 41.26 -5.51
CA ALA A 2 2.32 40.46 -5.36
C ALA A 2 1.92 39.06 -5.80
N ASP A 3 2.42 38.65 -6.95
CA ASP A 3 2.26 37.30 -7.48
C ASP A 3 3.00 36.35 -6.55
N PHE A 4 2.25 35.49 -5.86
CA PHE A 4 2.78 34.33 -5.17
C PHE A 4 3.11 33.29 -6.24
N GLU A 5 4.33 33.33 -6.78
CA GLU A 5 4.92 32.15 -7.39
C GLU A 5 5.31 31.20 -6.25
N ASP A 6 4.35 30.36 -5.86
CA ASP A 6 4.57 29.18 -5.03
C ASP A 6 5.38 28.20 -5.90
N THR A 7 6.70 28.39 -5.95
CA THR A 7 7.63 27.43 -6.56
C THR A 7 7.72 26.22 -5.64
N ASP A 8 6.68 25.40 -5.69
CA ASP A 8 6.49 24.15 -4.97
C ASP A 8 7.30 23.03 -5.66
N ASP A 9 8.61 23.31 -5.90
CA ASP A 9 9.59 22.45 -6.59
C ASP A 9 10.22 21.40 -5.64
N GLU A 10 9.63 21.16 -4.47
CA GLU A 10 10.02 20.02 -3.65
C GLU A 10 9.45 18.72 -4.23
N PRO A 11 10.25 17.65 -4.38
CA PRO A 11 9.76 16.36 -4.83
C PRO A 11 8.73 15.83 -3.83
N LYS A 12 7.46 15.90 -4.20
CA LYS A 12 6.34 15.43 -3.37
C LYS A 12 6.47 13.93 -3.13
N THR A 13 6.36 13.52 -1.86
CA THR A 13 6.43 12.10 -1.48
C THR A 13 5.32 11.31 -2.18
N PRO A 14 5.64 10.16 -2.82
CA PRO A 14 4.63 9.34 -3.46
C PRO A 14 3.61 8.90 -2.42
N THR A 15 2.32 9.00 -2.74
CA THR A 15 1.25 8.78 -1.76
C THR A 15 0.18 7.90 -2.37
N VAL A 16 -0.22 6.83 -1.67
CA VAL A 16 -1.38 6.02 -2.03
C VAL A 16 -2.63 6.58 -1.34
N THR A 17 -3.68 6.84 -2.13
CA THR A 17 -5.02 7.09 -1.62
C THR A 17 -5.76 5.75 -1.57
N ILE A 18 -6.11 5.29 -0.38
CA ILE A 18 -6.71 3.97 -0.13
C ILE A 18 -7.78 4.07 0.94
N ALA A 19 -8.88 3.34 0.78
CA ALA A 19 -9.90 3.23 1.81
C ALA A 19 -9.91 1.86 2.47
N PHE A 20 -10.26 1.81 3.76
CA PHE A 20 -10.37 0.59 4.55
C PHE A 20 -11.71 0.52 5.29
N GLU A 21 -12.20 -0.70 5.47
CA GLU A 21 -13.32 -1.04 6.34
C GLU A 21 -13.09 -2.42 6.98
N TYR A 22 -13.38 -2.56 8.27
CA TYR A 22 -13.40 -3.87 8.92
C TYR A 22 -14.80 -4.11 9.50
N ILE A 23 -15.48 -5.12 8.97
CA ILE A 23 -16.80 -5.53 9.43
C ILE A 23 -16.59 -6.66 10.43
N GLU A 24 -16.58 -6.32 11.73
CA GLU A 24 -16.24 -7.24 12.81
C GLU A 24 -17.20 -8.46 12.86
N SER A 25 -18.50 -8.25 12.65
CA SER A 25 -19.50 -9.32 12.64
C SER A 25 -19.31 -10.33 11.51
N GLU A 26 -18.66 -9.91 10.42
CA GLU A 26 -18.37 -10.74 9.25
C GLU A 26 -16.91 -11.17 9.20
N GLU A 27 -16.10 -10.77 10.19
CA GLU A 27 -14.64 -10.94 10.22
C GLU A 27 -13.98 -10.58 8.87
N THR A 28 -14.49 -9.52 8.23
CA THR A 28 -14.16 -9.19 6.85
C THR A 28 -13.47 -7.84 6.77
N PHE A 29 -12.32 -7.80 6.11
CA PHE A 29 -11.55 -6.60 5.84
C PHE A 29 -11.67 -6.23 4.36
N ASN A 30 -12.26 -5.06 4.13
CA ASN A 30 -12.46 -4.47 2.82
C ASN A 30 -11.43 -3.37 2.61
N PHE A 31 -10.91 -3.28 1.39
CA PHE A 31 -10.04 -2.18 1.02
C PHE A 31 -10.21 -1.79 -0.43
N TYR A 32 -10.01 -0.50 -0.70
CA TYR A 32 -10.19 0.09 -2.02
C TYR A 32 -8.99 0.93 -2.40
N ILE A 33 -8.24 0.46 -3.39
CA ILE A 33 -7.07 1.15 -3.91
C ILE A 33 -7.55 2.14 -4.96
N ARG A 34 -7.60 3.43 -4.61
CA ARG A 34 -8.07 4.47 -5.51
C ARG A 34 -6.99 4.88 -6.51
N ARG A 35 -5.86 5.37 -6.00
CA ARG A 35 -4.78 5.94 -6.83
C ARG A 35 -3.45 6.00 -6.08
N VAL A 36 -2.37 6.15 -6.83
CA VAL A 36 -1.07 6.60 -6.33
C VAL A 36 -0.74 7.93 -6.99
N SER A 37 -0.40 8.94 -6.19
CA SER A 37 -0.04 10.29 -6.63
C SER A 37 1.44 10.55 -6.37
N HIS A 38 2.03 11.47 -7.15
CA HIS A 38 3.43 11.86 -7.03
C HIS A 38 4.39 10.66 -7.17
N ALA A 39 4.01 9.66 -7.98
CA ALA A 39 4.87 8.52 -8.25
C ALA A 39 6.19 9.01 -8.89
N PRO A 40 7.37 8.55 -8.42
CA PRO A 40 8.63 9.05 -8.95
C PRO A 40 8.76 8.60 -10.41
N PHE A 41 9.25 9.43 -11.31
CA PHE A 41 9.68 8.98 -12.63
C PHE A 41 11.06 8.31 -12.50
N VAL A 42 11.11 7.11 -11.93
CA VAL A 42 12.31 6.26 -12.05
C VAL A 42 12.52 6.01 -13.55
N PRO A 43 13.75 6.06 -14.11
CA PRO A 43 13.98 6.02 -15.55
C PRO A 43 13.73 4.63 -16.14
N SER A 44 12.47 4.22 -16.18
CA SER A 44 11.98 3.20 -17.10
C SER A 44 11.79 3.90 -18.44
N ILE A 45 12.75 3.73 -19.34
CA ILE A 45 12.85 4.36 -20.67
C ILE A 45 11.63 4.06 -21.58
N LYS A 46 10.69 3.23 -21.12
CA LYS A 46 9.40 2.99 -21.78
C LYS A 46 8.32 3.07 -20.71
N MET A 47 7.39 4.01 -20.84
CA MET A 47 6.17 3.99 -20.03
C MET A 47 5.51 2.62 -20.19
N LYS A 48 5.47 1.86 -19.09
CA LYS A 48 4.76 0.59 -18.98
C LYS A 48 3.55 0.79 -18.08
N ASN A 49 2.68 -0.21 -18.08
CA ASN A 49 1.59 -0.23 -17.12
C ASN A 49 2.16 -0.33 -15.70
N SER A 50 1.43 0.22 -14.73
CA SER A 50 1.67 0.06 -13.31
C SER A 50 0.51 -0.65 -12.66
N ARG A 51 0.75 -1.16 -11.45
CA ARG A 51 -0.21 -1.91 -10.65
C ARG A 51 -0.04 -1.58 -9.17
N GLY A 52 -1.15 -1.52 -8.45
CA GLY A 52 -1.16 -1.55 -6.99
C GLY A 52 -1.20 -3.00 -6.50
N VAL A 53 -0.32 -3.35 -5.58
CA VAL A 53 -0.28 -4.68 -4.94
C VAL A 53 -0.43 -4.52 -3.44
N MET A 54 -1.33 -5.30 -2.86
CA MET A 54 -1.57 -5.36 -1.43
C MET A 54 -1.23 -6.77 -0.92
N HIS A 55 -0.24 -6.86 -0.05
CA HIS A 55 0.14 -8.07 0.65
C HIS A 55 -0.40 -8.06 2.08
N VAL A 56 -1.20 -9.06 2.45
CA VAL A 56 -1.78 -9.20 3.78
C VAL A 56 -1.13 -10.38 4.50
N ALA A 57 -0.43 -10.08 5.60
CA ALA A 57 0.24 -11.06 6.45
C ALA A 57 -0.37 -11.02 7.85
N LYS A 58 -0.82 -12.18 8.35
CA LYS A 58 -1.50 -12.33 9.65
C LYS A 58 -0.52 -12.90 10.68
N ASN A 59 -0.89 -12.83 11.96
CA ASN A 59 -0.13 -13.41 13.08
C ASN A 59 1.31 -12.89 13.23
N LEU A 60 1.55 -11.64 12.84
CA LEU A 60 2.85 -11.00 13.05
C LEU A 60 2.90 -10.35 14.44
N SER A 61 3.99 -10.60 15.18
CA SER A 61 4.24 -9.88 16.42
C SER A 61 4.74 -8.46 16.12
N ARG A 62 4.13 -7.45 16.71
CA ARG A 62 4.55 -6.04 16.59
C ARG A 62 5.74 -5.67 17.45
N LYS A 63 5.95 -6.44 18.51
CA LYS A 63 6.89 -6.13 19.59
C LYS A 63 7.94 -7.22 19.68
N THR A 64 9.15 -6.80 20.04
CA THR A 64 10.17 -7.74 20.54
C THR A 64 9.70 -8.33 21.87
N TRP A 65 10.41 -9.36 22.35
CA TRP A 65 10.18 -9.91 23.69
C TRP A 65 10.33 -8.87 24.82
N MET A 66 11.06 -7.78 24.56
CA MET A 66 11.23 -6.63 25.48
C MET A 66 10.16 -5.55 25.31
N GLY A 67 9.16 -5.75 24.44
CA GLY A 67 8.04 -4.82 24.27
C GLY A 67 8.30 -3.64 23.33
N THR A 68 9.50 -3.51 22.74
CA THR A 68 9.82 -2.46 21.76
C THR A 68 9.21 -2.77 20.40
N LYS A 69 8.73 -1.74 19.69
CA LYS A 69 8.24 -1.89 18.31
C LYS A 69 9.38 -2.41 17.43
N ARG A 70 9.11 -3.43 16.62
CA ARG A 70 10.07 -3.97 15.65
C ARG A 70 9.63 -3.74 14.22
N SER A 71 10.61 -3.64 13.33
CA SER A 71 10.38 -3.74 11.88
C SER A 71 10.18 -5.20 11.51
N ILE A 72 9.26 -5.47 10.58
CA ILE A 72 9.01 -6.81 10.04
C ILE A 72 9.71 -6.90 8.69
N THR A 73 10.55 -7.91 8.48
CA THR A 73 11.22 -8.07 7.17
C THR A 73 10.28 -8.70 6.15
N TRP A 74 10.62 -8.58 4.88
CA TRP A 74 9.84 -9.19 3.81
C TRP A 74 9.82 -10.73 3.93
N GLU A 75 10.94 -11.35 4.28
CA GLU A 75 11.05 -12.80 4.51
C GLU A 75 10.15 -13.25 5.67
N GLU A 76 10.11 -12.47 6.75
CA GLU A 76 9.22 -12.74 7.87
C GLU A 76 7.75 -12.65 7.44
N MET A 77 7.36 -11.63 6.66
CA MET A 77 6.01 -11.57 6.10
C MET A 77 5.70 -12.82 5.27
N LEU A 78 6.57 -13.18 4.33
CA LEU A 78 6.40 -14.33 3.43
C LEU A 78 6.20 -15.65 4.19
N SER A 79 6.82 -15.80 5.37
CA SER A 79 6.64 -16.98 6.23
C SER A 79 5.19 -17.19 6.71
N GLN A 80 4.36 -16.13 6.72
CA GLN A 80 3.00 -16.14 7.26
C GLN A 80 1.91 -16.49 6.23
N LYS A 81 2.25 -17.16 5.12
CA LYS A 81 1.32 -17.48 4.02
C LYS A 81 0.57 -16.23 3.52
N VAL A 82 1.34 -15.22 3.13
CA VAL A 82 0.85 -13.92 2.66
C VAL A 82 -0.19 -14.09 1.55
N LYS A 83 -1.32 -13.38 1.67
CA LYS A 83 -2.28 -13.26 0.57
C LYS A 83 -2.02 -11.97 -0.18
N SER A 84 -1.90 -12.06 -1.50
CA SER A 84 -1.61 -10.91 -2.36
C SER A 84 -2.81 -10.56 -3.21
N TYR A 85 -3.13 -9.28 -3.29
CA TYR A 85 -4.21 -8.70 -4.09
C TYR A 85 -3.62 -7.70 -5.07
N ARG A 86 -4.07 -7.75 -6.31
CA ARG A 86 -3.47 -7.04 -7.43
C ARG A 86 -4.56 -6.29 -8.17
N THR A 87 -4.35 -5.01 -8.39
CA THR A 87 -5.17 -4.25 -9.33
C THR A 87 -4.91 -4.75 -10.76
N LEU A 88 -5.79 -4.42 -11.69
CA LEU A 88 -5.46 -4.43 -13.10
C LEU A 88 -4.22 -3.56 -13.35
N ALA A 89 -3.45 -3.96 -14.36
CA ALA A 89 -2.34 -3.16 -14.84
C ALA A 89 -2.91 -2.01 -15.68
N VAL A 90 -2.60 -0.78 -15.30
CA VAL A 90 -3.11 0.44 -15.96
C VAL A 90 -1.94 1.30 -16.45
N PRO A 91 -2.12 2.16 -17.46
CA PRO A 91 -1.06 3.06 -17.89
C PRO A 91 -0.52 3.92 -16.73
N ARG A 92 0.82 3.97 -16.58
CA ARG A 92 1.47 4.75 -15.54
C ARG A 92 1.38 6.25 -15.83
N CYS A 93 0.93 7.00 -14.83
CA CYS A 93 0.89 8.46 -14.82
C CYS A 93 1.47 8.99 -13.50
N MET A 94 1.74 10.30 -13.43
CA MET A 94 2.11 10.97 -12.17
C MET A 94 1.09 10.72 -11.06
N THR A 95 -0.18 10.72 -11.45
CA THR A 95 -1.29 10.18 -10.65
C THR A 95 -1.87 8.99 -11.40
N THR A 96 -1.54 7.79 -10.95
CA THR A 96 -2.06 6.54 -11.53
C THR A 96 -3.32 6.13 -10.77
N ILE A 97 -4.43 5.96 -11.49
CA ILE A 97 -5.74 5.64 -10.92
C ILE A 97 -6.06 4.17 -11.17
N PHE A 98 -6.44 3.46 -10.12
CA PHE A 98 -6.80 2.04 -10.15
C PHE A 98 -8.30 1.83 -9.92
N ASN A 99 -8.85 2.47 -8.88
CA ASN A 99 -10.25 2.37 -8.48
C ASN A 99 -10.75 0.92 -8.30
N GLU A 100 -9.99 0.10 -7.57
CA GLU A 100 -10.31 -1.32 -7.38
C GLU A 100 -10.58 -1.68 -5.92
N PHE A 101 -11.67 -2.43 -5.72
CA PHE A 101 -12.13 -2.90 -4.43
C PHE A 101 -11.77 -4.37 -4.22
N PHE A 102 -11.32 -4.70 -3.02
CA PHE A 102 -10.96 -6.04 -2.62
C PHE A 102 -11.52 -6.36 -1.23
N THR A 103 -11.67 -7.66 -0.98
CA THR A 103 -12.13 -8.17 0.31
C THR A 103 -11.29 -9.36 0.75
N CYS A 104 -11.05 -9.46 2.05
CA CYS A 104 -10.36 -10.58 2.66
C CYS A 104 -10.93 -10.93 4.04
N GLN A 105 -10.95 -12.23 4.35
CA GLN A 105 -11.33 -12.70 5.67
C GLN A 105 -10.18 -12.46 6.65
N ILE A 106 -10.42 -11.73 7.73
CA ILE A 106 -9.49 -11.49 8.84
C ILE A 106 -10.24 -11.78 10.15
N PRO A 107 -10.00 -12.95 10.77
CA PRO A 107 -10.58 -13.26 12.07
C PRO A 107 -10.25 -12.20 13.12
N LYS A 108 -11.19 -11.90 14.01
CA LYS A 108 -11.03 -10.84 15.02
C LYS A 108 -9.79 -11.06 15.88
N GLN A 109 -9.45 -12.31 16.17
CA GLN A 109 -8.31 -12.69 17.02
C GLN A 109 -6.96 -12.30 16.41
N VAL A 110 -6.88 -12.15 15.08
CA VAL A 110 -5.65 -11.81 14.37
C VAL A 110 -5.66 -10.39 13.80
N PHE A 111 -6.75 -9.63 13.99
CA PHE A 111 -6.90 -8.26 13.49
C PHE A 111 -5.72 -7.37 13.94
N HIS A 112 -5.44 -7.33 15.24
CA HIS A 112 -4.33 -6.57 15.81
C HIS A 112 -2.94 -7.11 15.42
N ASN A 113 -2.85 -8.33 14.87
CA ASN A 113 -1.59 -8.94 14.44
C ASN A 113 -1.50 -9.06 12.91
N THR A 114 -2.27 -8.25 12.18
CA THR A 114 -2.25 -8.24 10.72
C THR A 114 -1.55 -7.00 10.18
N LEU A 115 -0.53 -7.24 9.36
CA LEU A 115 0.23 -6.23 8.63
C LEU A 115 -0.16 -6.27 7.15
N MET A 116 -0.31 -5.08 6.58
CA MET A 116 -0.40 -4.88 5.15
C MET A 116 0.90 -4.28 4.63
N LYS A 117 1.36 -4.78 3.48
CA LYS A 117 2.39 -4.12 2.67
C LYS A 117 1.77 -3.71 1.35
N ILE A 118 1.75 -2.41 1.09
CA ILE A 118 1.20 -1.80 -0.11
C ILE A 118 2.36 -1.46 -1.01
N GLN A 119 2.32 -1.92 -2.25
CA GLN A 119 3.35 -1.70 -3.24
C GLN A 119 2.75 -1.04 -4.48
N PHE A 120 3.47 -0.06 -5.02
CA PHE A 120 3.26 0.48 -6.35
C PHE A 120 4.34 -0.09 -7.25
N CYS A 121 3.92 -0.82 -8.28
CA CYS A 121 4.82 -1.60 -9.13
C CYS A 121 4.74 -1.15 -10.59
N ASP A 122 5.87 -1.21 -11.30
CA ASP A 122 5.90 -1.28 -12.76
C ASP A 122 5.64 -2.71 -13.21
N VAL A 123 4.86 -2.87 -14.27
CA VAL A 123 4.55 -4.16 -14.89
C VAL A 123 5.37 -4.32 -16.16
N GLY A 124 6.27 -5.29 -16.15
CA GLY A 124 7.15 -5.67 -17.24
C GLY A 124 6.44 -6.46 -18.36
N ARG A 125 7.25 -7.03 -19.26
CA ARG A 125 6.78 -8.10 -20.14
C ARG A 125 6.54 -9.35 -19.27
N ASP A 126 5.61 -10.20 -19.68
CA ASP A 126 5.27 -11.45 -18.97
C ASP A 126 4.69 -11.24 -17.55
N ASP A 127 4.05 -10.09 -17.30
CA ASP A 127 3.42 -9.70 -16.02
C ASP A 127 4.40 -9.66 -14.81
N TYR A 128 5.71 -9.54 -15.08
CA TYR A 128 6.72 -9.37 -14.03
C TYR A 128 6.59 -8.02 -13.33
N GLU A 129 6.54 -8.02 -11.99
CA GLU A 129 6.33 -6.84 -11.16
C GLU A 129 7.68 -6.31 -10.62
N VAL A 130 7.96 -5.02 -10.84
CA VAL A 130 9.11 -4.31 -10.25
C VAL A 130 8.58 -3.28 -9.26
N VAL A 131 8.91 -3.42 -7.98
CA VAL A 131 8.47 -2.50 -6.92
C VAL A 131 9.15 -1.14 -7.10
N ILE A 132 8.36 -0.07 -7.17
CA ILE A 132 8.84 1.32 -7.31
C ILE A 132 8.78 2.05 -5.98
N ALA A 133 7.69 1.84 -5.23
CA ALA A 133 7.50 2.43 -3.92
C ALA A 133 6.59 1.54 -3.08
N GLU A 134 6.76 1.58 -1.77
CA GLU A 134 6.00 0.73 -0.85
C GLU A 134 5.82 1.35 0.53
N CYS A 135 4.82 0.88 1.26
CA CYS A 135 4.68 1.17 2.68
C CYS A 135 4.09 -0.02 3.44
N ASP A 136 4.41 -0.07 4.73
CA ASP A 136 3.86 -1.03 5.67
C ASP A 136 2.79 -0.35 6.52
N TYR A 137 1.62 -0.99 6.68
CA TYR A 137 0.49 -0.46 7.43
C TYR A 137 -0.16 -1.55 8.30
N TRP A 138 -0.20 -1.31 9.61
CA TRP A 138 -0.91 -2.16 10.55
C TRP A 138 -2.40 -1.85 10.52
N ILE A 139 -3.26 -2.85 10.33
CA ILE A 139 -4.68 -2.60 10.03
C ILE A 139 -5.48 -1.98 11.18
N ASP A 140 -4.98 -2.02 12.40
CA ASP A 140 -5.60 -1.40 13.58
C ASP A 140 -5.00 -0.02 13.92
N THR A 141 -4.13 0.54 13.07
CA THR A 141 -3.43 1.82 13.35
C THR A 141 -4.41 2.96 13.56
N ASN A 142 -5.52 2.95 12.81
CA ASN A 142 -6.60 3.91 12.92
C ASN A 142 -7.92 3.18 13.19
N PRO A 143 -8.90 3.80 13.88
CA PRO A 143 -10.23 3.22 14.02
C PRO A 143 -10.87 3.02 12.65
N ILE A 144 -11.23 1.77 12.33
CA ILE A 144 -11.88 1.40 11.07
C ILE A 144 -13.34 1.02 11.35
N GLU A 145 -14.14 1.99 11.80
CA GLU A 145 -15.56 1.77 12.11
C GLU A 145 -16.48 1.91 10.89
N ARG A 146 -16.00 2.60 9.85
CA ARG A 146 -16.69 2.83 8.57
C ARG A 146 -15.68 2.86 7.45
N PHE A 147 -16.14 2.61 6.23
CA PHE A 147 -15.33 2.80 5.03
C PHE A 147 -14.76 4.21 4.94
N ARG A 148 -13.46 4.34 5.19
CA ARG A 148 -12.77 5.63 5.32
C ARG A 148 -11.53 5.67 4.42
N GLU A 149 -11.36 6.78 3.72
CA GLU A 149 -10.21 7.06 2.88
C GLU A 149 -9.03 7.59 3.70
N TYR A 150 -7.83 7.14 3.34
CA TYR A 150 -6.55 7.48 3.93
C TYR A 150 -5.56 7.83 2.82
N GLU A 151 -4.64 8.74 3.13
CA GLU A 151 -3.47 9.02 2.31
C GLU A 151 -2.25 8.48 3.05
N LEU A 152 -1.61 7.45 2.49
CA LEU A 152 -0.45 6.81 3.09
C LEU A 152 0.79 7.16 2.27
N PRO A 153 1.84 7.74 2.89
CA PRO A 153 3.08 8.01 2.20
C PRO A 153 3.78 6.68 1.88
N LEU A 154 4.28 6.57 0.65
CA LEU A 154 5.09 5.46 0.19
C LEU A 154 6.57 5.84 0.27
N THR A 155 7.39 4.89 0.69
CA THR A 155 8.84 5.00 0.60
C THR A 155 9.27 4.53 -0.78
N ILE A 156 10.04 5.35 -1.48
CA ILE A 156 10.60 4.96 -2.79
C ILE A 156 11.55 3.80 -2.58
N SER A 157 11.33 2.70 -3.28
CA SER A 157 12.26 1.59 -3.34
C SER A 157 13.45 2.06 -4.18
N ALA A 158 14.64 2.14 -3.56
CA ALA A 158 15.85 2.45 -4.30
C ALA A 158 16.05 1.37 -5.40
N PRO A 159 16.43 1.76 -6.62
CA PRO A 159 16.71 0.82 -7.70
C PRO A 159 17.88 -0.12 -7.38
#